data_AF-A0A7C6GRU1-F1
#
_entry.id   AF-A0A7C6GRU1-F1
#
_cell.length_a   1.000
_cell.length_b   1.000
_cell.length_c   1.000
_cell.angle_alpha   90.00
_cell.angle_beta   90.00
_cell.angle_gamma   90.00
#
_symmetry.space_group_name_H-M   'P 1'
#
loop_
_entity.id
_entity.type
_entity.pdbx_description
1 polymer ?
#
loop_
_entity_poly.entity_id
_entity_poly.type
_entity_poly.pdbx_seq_one_letter_code
_entity_poly.pdbx_strand_id
1 'polypeptide(L)'
;MKKALRIGIFIGILAFSWMFFLLEEELAFYGIYTLIDYRVHEIAALIPMLAIPATVIFLVIEIASIVKKRGDKSSKWLVLLFVCLIVLQSSWFVARADDISTSVTGVVVEVDPAEGIIVIEKAYGEQKILAKLEAPSTFCNMLEVGETYFFTYIHDKDTPHIGRMETFRTVSEP
;
A
#
# COMPACT_ATOMS: atom_id res chain seq x y z
N MET A 1 -11.75 -23.27 25.08
CA MET A 1 -11.92 -23.08 23.62
C MET A 1 -11.16 -24.16 22.84
N LYS A 2 -11.82 -24.90 21.93
CA LYS A 2 -11.20 -25.97 21.11
C LYS A 2 -10.09 -25.39 20.22
N LYS A 3 -8.98 -26.12 19.99
CA LYS A 3 -7.82 -25.66 19.20
C LYS A 3 -8.23 -25.11 17.82
N ALA A 4 -9.07 -25.86 17.10
CA ALA A 4 -9.59 -25.46 15.78
C ALA A 4 -10.33 -24.12 15.80
N LEU A 5 -11.12 -23.85 16.85
CA LEU A 5 -11.84 -22.58 16.97
C LEU A 5 -10.89 -21.40 17.18
N ARG A 6 -9.82 -21.57 17.99
CA ARG A 6 -8.81 -20.51 18.19
C ARG A 6 -8.10 -20.16 16.88
N ILE A 7 -7.74 -21.18 16.12
CA ILE A 7 -7.05 -21.03 14.83
C ILE A 7 -7.99 -20.38 13.80
N GLY A 8 -9.25 -20.83 13.73
CA GLY A 8 -10.25 -20.23 12.86
C GLY A 8 -10.48 -18.76 13.17
N ILE A 9 -10.58 -18.39 14.45
CA ILE A 9 -10.69 -17.00 14.88
C ILE A 9 -9.45 -16.19 14.48
N PHE A 10 -8.25 -16.72 14.71
CA PHE A 10 -7.01 -16.03 14.33
C PHE A 10 -6.93 -15.77 12.82
N ILE A 11 -7.17 -16.80 12.00
CA ILE A 11 -7.14 -16.66 10.53
C ILE A 11 -8.24 -15.69 10.08
N GLY A 12 -9.42 -15.75 10.68
CA GLY A 12 -10.52 -14.82 10.37
C GLY A 12 -10.17 -13.37 10.68
N ILE A 13 -9.57 -13.11 11.85
CA ILE A 13 -9.09 -11.77 12.21
C ILE A 13 -8.00 -11.32 11.24
N LEU A 14 -7.02 -12.17 10.96
CA LEU A 14 -5.92 -11.84 10.05
C LEU A 14 -6.45 -11.47 8.65
N ALA A 15 -7.34 -12.28 8.08
CA ALA A 15 -7.93 -12.04 6.78
C ALA A 15 -8.78 -10.76 6.77
N PHE A 16 -9.60 -10.54 7.79
CA PHE A 16 -10.41 -9.34 7.92
C PHE A 16 -9.55 -8.08 8.05
N SER A 17 -8.48 -8.13 8.86
CA SER A 17 -7.55 -7.01 9.01
C SER A 17 -6.85 -6.66 7.71
N TRP A 18 -6.40 -7.65 6.93
CA TRP A 18 -5.81 -7.40 5.61
C TRP A 18 -6.81 -6.81 4.63
N MET A 19 -8.04 -7.34 4.58
CA MET A 19 -9.11 -6.80 3.73
C MET A 19 -9.45 -5.36 4.11
N PHE A 20 -9.54 -5.07 5.41
CA PHE A 20 -9.79 -3.72 5.92
C PHE A 20 -8.63 -2.77 5.55
N PHE A 21 -7.39 -3.18 5.77
CA PHE A 21 -6.20 -2.40 5.39
C PHE A 21 -6.18 -2.04 3.90
N LEU A 22 -6.42 -3.02 3.01
CA LEU A 22 -6.42 -2.79 1.56
C LEU A 22 -7.55 -1.84 1.13
N LEU A 23 -8.71 -1.92 1.79
CA LEU A 23 -9.82 -0.98 1.56
C LEU A 23 -9.44 0.43 2.01
N GLU A 24 -8.86 0.58 3.20
CA GLU A 24 -8.39 1.87 3.73
C GLU A 24 -7.32 2.51 2.85
N GLU A 25 -6.38 1.72 2.34
CA GLU A 25 -5.33 2.19 1.44
C GLU A 25 -5.94 2.84 0.19
N GLU A 26 -6.98 2.23 -0.37
CA GLU A 26 -7.65 2.74 -1.56
C GLU A 26 -8.53 3.95 -1.28
N LEU A 27 -9.26 3.95 -0.16
CA LEU A 27 -10.07 5.10 0.25
C LEU A 27 -9.21 6.33 0.55
N ALA A 28 -8.06 6.13 1.21
CA ALA A 28 -7.13 7.21 1.50
C ALA A 28 -6.50 7.77 0.23
N PHE A 29 -6.18 6.93 -0.76
CA PHE A 29 -5.72 7.40 -2.06
C PHE A 29 -6.73 8.34 -2.72
N TYR A 30 -8.02 7.96 -2.73
CA TYR A 30 -9.08 8.83 -3.26
C TYR A 30 -9.49 9.97 -2.32
N GLY A 31 -8.88 10.08 -1.14
CA GLY A 31 -9.20 11.10 -0.14
C GLY A 31 -10.62 10.99 0.43
N ILE A 32 -11.22 9.80 0.44
CA ILE A 32 -12.60 9.56 0.88
C ILE A 32 -12.64 9.44 2.40
N TYR A 33 -12.40 10.56 3.09
CA TYR A 33 -12.37 10.62 4.56
C TYR A 33 -13.75 10.80 5.21
N THR A 34 -14.81 10.91 4.41
CA THR A 34 -16.20 10.98 4.89
C THR A 34 -16.69 9.64 5.42
N LEU A 35 -16.12 8.53 4.93
CA LEU A 35 -16.48 7.18 5.36
C LEU A 35 -15.59 6.69 6.50
N ILE A 36 -14.27 6.90 6.39
CA ILE A 36 -13.31 6.57 7.42
C ILE A 36 -12.38 7.76 7.68
N ASP A 37 -12.23 8.11 8.96
CA ASP A 37 -11.36 9.20 9.41
C ASP A 37 -9.89 8.89 9.11
N TYR A 38 -9.13 9.93 8.73
CA TYR A 38 -7.69 9.82 8.48
C TYR A 38 -6.90 9.18 9.65
N ARG A 39 -7.30 9.41 10.90
CA ARG A 39 -6.68 8.77 12.07
C ARG A 39 -6.84 7.25 12.05
N VAL A 40 -7.95 6.75 11.52
CA VAL A 40 -8.19 5.31 11.40
C VAL A 40 -7.28 4.74 10.32
N HIS A 41 -7.08 5.45 9.20
CA HIS A 41 -6.12 5.06 8.16
C HIS A 41 -4.69 4.95 8.73
N GLU A 42 -4.23 5.93 9.52
CA GLU A 42 -2.90 5.88 10.15
C GLU A 42 -2.73 4.65 11.07
N ILE A 43 -3.78 4.30 11.82
CA ILE A 43 -3.75 3.11 12.68
C ILE A 43 -3.79 1.83 11.83
N ALA A 44 -4.62 1.81 10.77
CA ALA A 44 -4.75 0.68 9.86
C ALA A 44 -3.44 0.40 9.11
N ALA A 45 -2.63 1.42 8.83
CA ALA A 45 -1.31 1.27 8.22
C ALA A 45 -0.33 0.41 9.04
N LEU A 46 -0.59 0.22 10.34
CA LEU A 46 0.19 -0.69 11.19
C LEU A 46 -0.20 -2.17 11.01
N ILE A 47 -1.33 -2.48 10.37
CA ILE A 47 -1.84 -3.84 10.23
C ILE A 47 -0.81 -4.75 9.52
N PRO A 48 -0.26 -4.42 8.34
CA PRO A 48 0.74 -5.27 7.69
C PRO A 48 1.96 -5.53 8.58
N MET A 49 2.41 -4.51 9.33
CA MET A 49 3.58 -4.60 10.21
C MET A 49 3.34 -5.54 11.41
N LEU A 50 2.12 -5.56 11.95
CA LEU A 50 1.75 -6.41 13.10
C LEU A 50 1.33 -7.83 12.68
N ALA A 51 0.76 -7.99 11.49
CA ALA A 51 0.25 -9.24 10.97
C ALA A 51 1.35 -10.30 10.75
N ILE A 52 2.52 -9.89 10.24
CA ILE A 52 3.65 -10.81 10.01
C ILE A 52 4.18 -11.39 11.33
N PRO A 53 4.60 -10.58 12.34
CA PRO A 53 5.05 -11.10 13.63
C PRO A 53 4.00 -11.98 14.30
N ALA A 54 2.71 -11.61 14.24
CA ALA A 54 1.64 -12.43 14.78
C ALA A 54 1.58 -13.80 14.10
N THR A 55 1.66 -13.84 12.77
CA THR A 55 1.68 -15.09 11.99
C THR A 55 2.91 -15.95 12.35
N VAL A 56 4.08 -15.33 12.51
CA VAL A 56 5.33 -16.01 12.92
C VAL A 56 5.20 -16.62 14.33
N ILE A 57 4.60 -15.89 15.29
CA ILE A 57 4.36 -16.41 16.64
C ILE A 57 3.50 -17.68 16.59
N PHE A 58 2.40 -17.66 15.81
CA PHE A 58 1.53 -18.83 15.67
C PHE A 58 2.23 -20.00 14.97
N LEU A 59 3.07 -19.72 13.97
CA LEU A 59 3.92 -20.73 13.33
C LEU A 59 4.85 -21.40 14.35
N VAL A 60 5.57 -20.63 15.17
CA VAL A 60 6.48 -21.15 16.20
C VAL A 60 5.73 -22.00 17.23
N ILE A 61 4.54 -21.58 17.65
CA ILE A 61 3.69 -22.35 18.57
C ILE A 61 3.31 -23.72 17.96
N GLU A 62 2.92 -23.77 16.69
CA GLU A 62 2.58 -25.04 16.04
C GLU A 62 3.80 -25.94 15.83
N ILE A 63 4.96 -25.38 15.44
CA ILE A 63 6.21 -26.14 15.34
C ILE A 63 6.58 -26.73 16.72
N ALA A 64 6.51 -25.93 17.78
CA ALA A 64 6.79 -26.39 19.14
C ALA A 64 5.81 -27.49 19.60
N SER A 65 4.54 -27.42 19.17
CA SER A 65 3.55 -28.46 19.43
C SER A 65 3.92 -29.80 18.76
N ILE A 66 4.38 -29.76 17.50
CA ILE A 66 4.85 -30.95 16.77
C ILE A 66 6.08 -31.55 17.45
N VAL A 67 7.10 -30.73 17.78
CA VAL A 67 8.35 -31.18 18.41
C VAL A 67 8.08 -31.82 19.78
N LYS A 68 7.17 -31.23 20.57
CA LYS A 68 6.76 -31.78 21.88
C LYS A 68 5.84 -33.01 21.76
N LYS A 69 5.59 -33.53 20.56
CA LYS A 69 4.65 -34.64 20.27
C LYS A 69 3.23 -34.39 20.82
N ARG A 70 2.83 -33.12 20.94
CA ARG A 70 1.48 -32.67 21.33
C ARG A 70 0.66 -32.19 20.13
N GLY A 71 1.20 -32.32 18.93
CA GLY A 71 0.58 -31.92 17.67
C GLY A 71 -0.27 -33.03 17.08
N ASP A 72 -1.38 -32.65 16.46
CA ASP A 72 -2.26 -33.57 15.73
C ASP A 72 -1.80 -33.68 14.27
N LYS A 73 -2.41 -34.61 13.49
CA LYS A 73 -2.16 -34.71 12.04
C LYS A 73 -2.37 -33.39 11.29
N SER A 74 -3.27 -32.52 11.78
CA SER A 74 -3.55 -31.20 11.22
C SER A 74 -2.43 -30.19 11.45
N SER A 75 -1.54 -30.37 12.45
CA SER A 75 -0.47 -29.41 12.74
C SER A 75 0.51 -29.25 11.58
N LYS A 76 0.78 -30.30 10.80
CA LYS A 76 1.63 -30.20 9.59
C LYS A 76 1.03 -29.28 8.53
N TRP A 77 -0.29 -29.40 8.31
CA TRP A 77 -1.02 -28.56 7.37
C TRP A 77 -1.10 -27.11 7.83
N LEU A 78 -1.24 -26.89 9.14
CA LEU A 78 -1.23 -25.54 9.72
C LEU A 78 0.13 -24.86 9.59
N VAL A 79 1.22 -25.59 9.81
CA VAL A 79 2.57 -25.08 9.55
C VAL A 79 2.73 -24.66 8.09
N LEU A 80 2.32 -25.51 7.15
CA LEU A 80 2.35 -25.18 5.72
C LEU A 80 1.53 -23.92 5.42
N LEU A 81 0.31 -23.82 5.96
CA LEU A 81 -0.56 -22.66 5.79
C LEU A 81 0.09 -21.37 6.31
N PHE A 82 0.67 -21.39 7.52
CA PHE A 82 1.32 -20.21 8.08
C PHE A 82 2.56 -19.78 7.27
N VAL A 83 3.33 -20.74 6.74
CA VAL A 83 4.44 -20.43 5.82
C VAL A 83 3.91 -19.74 4.56
N CYS A 84 2.86 -20.27 3.93
CA CYS A 84 2.22 -19.64 2.77
C CYS A 84 1.71 -18.23 3.10
N LEU A 85 1.09 -18.04 4.26
CA LEU A 85 0.61 -16.72 4.70
C LEU A 85 1.76 -15.74 4.92
N ILE A 86 2.90 -16.17 5.47
CA ILE A 86 4.07 -15.30 5.63
C ILE A 86 4.62 -14.88 4.26
N VAL A 87 4.70 -15.79 3.30
CA VAL A 87 5.15 -15.48 1.93
C VAL A 87 4.22 -14.46 1.27
N LEU A 88 2.90 -14.67 1.34
CA LEU A 88 1.91 -13.74 0.81
C LEU A 88 2.04 -12.35 1.45
N GLN A 89 2.09 -12.27 2.78
CA GLN A 89 2.24 -10.99 3.48
C GLN A 89 3.56 -10.30 3.13
N SER A 90 4.66 -11.06 3.03
CA SER A 90 5.98 -10.51 2.68
C SER A 90 6.04 -10.03 1.23
N SER A 91 5.31 -10.68 0.31
CA SER A 91 5.26 -10.24 -1.09
C SER A 91 4.66 -8.84 -1.25
N TRP A 92 3.71 -8.45 -0.39
CA TRP A 92 3.18 -7.09 -0.39
C TRP A 92 4.26 -6.04 -0.06
N PHE A 93 5.14 -6.34 0.91
CA PHE A 93 6.28 -5.48 1.24
C PHE A 93 7.33 -5.47 0.15
N VAL A 94 7.65 -6.63 -0.43
CA VAL A 94 8.65 -6.73 -1.51
C VAL A 94 8.18 -5.97 -2.75
N ALA A 95 6.89 -6.07 -3.10
CA ALA A 95 6.31 -5.33 -4.22
C ALA A 95 6.37 -3.81 -4.06
N ARG A 96 6.53 -3.31 -2.83
CA ARG A 96 6.67 -1.89 -2.49
C ARG A 96 8.08 -1.53 -1.99
N ALA A 97 9.04 -2.46 -2.03
CA ALA A 97 10.38 -2.22 -1.51
C ALA A 97 11.18 -1.26 -2.39
N ASP A 98 10.85 -1.23 -3.68
CA ASP A 98 11.45 -0.35 -4.69
C ASP A 98 10.59 0.89 -4.98
N ASP A 99 9.55 1.15 -4.19
CA ASP A 99 8.77 2.38 -4.26
C ASP A 99 9.62 3.56 -3.78
N ILE A 100 9.76 4.56 -4.65
CA ILE A 100 10.45 5.81 -4.38
C ILE A 100 9.43 6.95 -4.39
N SER A 101 9.39 7.72 -3.30
CA SER A 101 8.68 9.01 -3.29
C SER A 101 9.60 10.09 -3.85
N THR A 102 9.16 10.72 -4.94
CA THR A 102 9.87 11.80 -5.63
C THR A 102 9.07 13.09 -5.54
N SER A 103 9.71 14.16 -5.08
CA SER A 103 9.15 15.52 -5.12
C SER A 103 9.82 16.36 -6.20
N VAL A 104 9.02 16.94 -7.11
CA VAL A 104 9.51 17.66 -8.28
C VAL A 104 8.59 18.79 -8.68
N THR A 105 9.16 19.88 -9.19
CA THR A 105 8.41 20.92 -9.89
C THR A 105 8.16 20.48 -11.33
N GLY A 106 6.91 20.49 -11.77
CA GLY A 106 6.52 20.09 -13.12
C GLY A 106 5.43 20.98 -13.70
N VAL A 107 5.37 21.05 -15.01
CA VAL A 107 4.30 21.72 -15.76
C VAL A 107 3.25 20.69 -16.14
N VAL A 108 1.97 20.98 -15.90
CA VAL A 108 0.89 20.08 -16.30
C VAL A 108 0.70 20.17 -17.82
N VAL A 109 0.82 19.04 -18.51
CA VAL A 109 0.68 18.97 -19.98
C VAL A 109 -0.70 18.44 -20.36
N GLU A 110 -1.21 17.47 -19.61
CA GLU A 110 -2.49 16.82 -19.89
C GLU A 110 -3.14 16.40 -18.58
N VAL A 111 -4.47 16.46 -18.54
CA VAL A 111 -5.28 15.97 -17.43
C VAL A 111 -6.47 15.20 -18.01
N ASP A 112 -6.63 13.96 -17.59
CA ASP A 112 -7.78 13.10 -17.88
C ASP A 112 -8.46 12.72 -16.56
N PRO A 113 -9.50 13.45 -16.12
CA PRO A 113 -10.22 13.14 -14.89
C PRO A 113 -11.07 11.86 -14.98
N ALA A 114 -11.38 11.37 -16.18
CA ALA A 114 -12.20 10.17 -16.37
C ALA A 114 -11.36 8.91 -16.13
N GLU A 115 -10.12 8.91 -16.62
CA GLU A 115 -9.16 7.83 -16.42
C GLU A 115 -8.29 8.02 -15.15
N GLY A 116 -8.38 9.19 -14.49
CA GLY A 116 -7.59 9.50 -13.29
C GLY A 116 -6.10 9.67 -13.58
N ILE A 117 -5.77 10.32 -14.70
CA ILE A 117 -4.41 10.44 -15.20
C ILE A 117 -4.03 11.92 -15.33
N ILE A 118 -2.82 12.26 -14.91
CA ILE A 118 -2.17 13.55 -15.16
C ILE A 118 -0.85 13.29 -15.86
N VAL A 119 -0.52 14.06 -16.89
CA VAL A 119 0.81 14.04 -17.51
C VAL A 119 1.52 15.34 -17.16
N ILE A 120 2.69 15.23 -16.54
CA ILE A 120 3.54 16.37 -16.18
C ILE A 120 4.84 16.35 -16.98
N GLU A 121 5.30 17.52 -17.41
CA GLU A 121 6.66 17.72 -17.89
C GLU A 121 7.54 18.12 -16.70
N LYS A 122 8.59 17.33 -16.44
CA LYS A 122 9.53 17.58 -15.35
C LYS A 122 10.98 17.51 -15.81
N ALA A 123 11.86 18.19 -15.10
CA ALA A 123 13.30 18.06 -15.30
C ALA A 123 13.79 16.69 -14.79
N TYR A 124 14.69 16.07 -15.55
CA TYR A 124 15.40 14.85 -15.19
C TYR A 124 16.86 14.98 -15.67
N GLY A 125 17.74 15.37 -14.74
CA GLY A 125 19.07 15.84 -15.10
C GLY A 125 18.99 17.09 -15.98
N GLU A 126 19.63 17.04 -17.15
CA GLU A 126 19.60 18.13 -18.14
C GLU A 126 18.41 18.04 -19.13
N GLN A 127 17.63 16.96 -19.07
CA GLN A 127 16.53 16.72 -20.01
C GLN A 127 15.17 17.00 -19.38
N LYS A 128 14.17 17.22 -20.22
CA LYS A 128 12.75 17.25 -19.84
C LYS A 128 12.10 15.92 -20.21
N ILE A 129 11.39 15.32 -19.28
CA ILE A 129 10.65 14.07 -19.51
C ILE A 129 9.19 14.25 -19.14
N LEU A 130 8.32 13.53 -19.83
CA LEU A 130 6.90 13.41 -19.47
C LEU A 130 6.75 12.28 -18.45
N ALA A 131 6.09 12.57 -17.34
CA ALA A 131 5.70 11.59 -16.34
C ALA A 131 4.17 11.46 -16.30
N LYS A 132 3.68 10.23 -16.38
CA LYS A 132 2.27 9.87 -16.29
C LYS A 132 1.96 9.49 -14.85
N LEU A 133 1.11 10.27 -14.20
CA LEU A 133 0.73 10.11 -12.80
C LEU A 133 -0.72 9.67 -12.69
N GLU A 134 -0.97 8.57 -11.99
CA GLU A 134 -2.30 8.20 -11.54
C GLU A 134 -2.71 9.10 -10.37
N ALA A 135 -3.92 9.66 -10.43
CA ALA A 135 -4.42 10.56 -9.43
C ALA A 135 -5.95 10.46 -9.29
N PRO A 136 -6.48 10.74 -8.09
CA PRO A 136 -7.92 10.91 -7.90
C PRO A 136 -8.48 11.96 -8.86
N SER A 137 -9.70 11.73 -9.33
CA SER A 137 -10.41 12.71 -10.18
C SER A 137 -10.53 14.08 -9.51
N THR A 138 -10.65 14.13 -8.19
CA THR A 138 -10.63 15.36 -7.40
C THR A 138 -9.32 16.14 -7.61
N PHE A 139 -8.18 15.48 -7.59
CA PHE A 139 -6.89 16.13 -7.84
C PHE A 139 -6.76 16.56 -9.31
N CYS A 140 -7.20 15.72 -10.25
CA CYS A 140 -7.23 16.07 -11.67
C CYS A 140 -8.03 17.37 -11.89
N ASN A 141 -9.20 17.50 -11.26
CA ASN A 141 -10.07 18.68 -11.39
C ASN A 141 -9.52 19.95 -10.73
N MET A 142 -8.43 19.87 -9.96
CA MET A 142 -7.79 21.02 -9.30
C MET A 142 -6.57 21.55 -10.05
N LEU A 143 -6.10 20.84 -11.08
CA LEU A 143 -4.91 21.18 -11.83
C LEU A 143 -5.29 21.85 -13.15
N GLU A 144 -4.53 22.87 -13.52
CA GLU A 144 -4.70 23.58 -14.79
C GLU A 144 -3.58 23.22 -15.76
N VAL A 145 -3.94 22.94 -17.02
CA VAL A 145 -2.98 22.62 -18.07
C VAL A 145 -2.17 23.87 -18.42
N GLY A 146 -0.84 23.73 -18.47
CA GLY A 146 0.12 24.80 -18.69
C GLY A 146 0.66 25.42 -17.39
N GLU A 147 0.03 25.16 -16.25
CA GLU A 147 0.46 25.68 -14.96
C GLU A 147 1.53 24.81 -14.30
N THR A 148 2.34 25.45 -13.45
CA THR A 148 3.46 24.81 -12.76
C THR A 148 3.09 24.52 -11.30
N TYR A 149 3.27 23.27 -10.89
CA TYR A 149 3.04 22.84 -9.52
C TYR A 149 4.24 22.07 -8.99
N PHE A 150 4.33 22.00 -7.67
CA PHE A 150 5.23 21.10 -6.98
C PHE A 150 4.49 19.80 -6.64
N PHE A 151 4.90 18.71 -7.26
CA PHE A 151 4.30 17.39 -7.14
C PHE A 151 5.13 16.49 -6.23
N THR A 152 4.45 15.64 -5.46
CA THR A 152 5.05 14.46 -4.83
C THR A 152 4.30 13.23 -5.29
N TYR A 153 5.02 12.21 -5.75
CA TYR A 153 4.45 10.98 -6.25
C TYR A 153 5.35 9.78 -5.95
N ILE A 154 4.72 8.62 -5.78
CA ILE A 154 5.41 7.33 -5.61
C ILE A 154 5.56 6.66 -6.97
N HIS A 155 6.72 6.08 -7.23
CA HIS A 155 6.97 5.29 -8.43
C HIS A 155 7.96 4.15 -8.14
N ASP A 156 7.92 3.12 -8.97
CA ASP A 156 8.99 2.11 -8.97
C ASP A 156 10.32 2.75 -9.39
N LYS A 157 11.40 2.36 -8.72
CA LYS A 157 12.75 2.86 -8.95
C LYS A 157 13.21 2.82 -10.41
N ASP A 158 12.83 1.79 -11.14
CA ASP A 158 13.25 1.58 -12.52
C ASP A 158 12.32 2.31 -13.52
N THR A 159 11.14 2.76 -13.09
CA THR A 159 10.18 3.50 -13.93
C THR A 159 9.74 4.84 -13.34
N PRO A 160 10.64 5.85 -13.21
CA PRO A 160 10.35 7.14 -12.57
C PRO A 160 9.41 8.08 -13.35
N HIS A 161 8.93 7.64 -14.50
CA HIS A 161 8.03 8.35 -15.40
C HIS A 161 6.59 7.83 -15.31
N ILE A 162 6.33 6.78 -14.52
CA ILE A 162 4.99 6.28 -14.23
C ILE A 162 4.87 6.20 -12.72
N GLY A 163 3.83 6.78 -12.14
CA GLY A 163 3.68 6.76 -10.69
C GLY A 163 2.28 7.12 -10.21
N ARG A 164 2.10 7.06 -8.90
CA ARG A 164 0.86 7.38 -8.19
C ARG A 164 1.07 8.69 -7.43
N MET A 165 0.25 9.70 -7.70
CA MET A 165 0.37 11.01 -7.08
C MET A 165 -0.02 10.95 -5.60
N GLU A 166 0.81 11.51 -4.73
CA GLU A 166 0.53 11.65 -3.30
C GLU A 166 -0.06 13.02 -2.97
N THR A 167 0.58 14.08 -3.50
CA THR A 167 0.16 15.46 -3.24
C THR A 167 0.71 16.41 -4.31
N PHE A 168 0.10 17.59 -4.40
CA PHE A 168 0.62 18.71 -5.16
C PHE A 168 0.38 20.01 -4.39
N ARG A 169 1.17 21.04 -4.69
CA ARG A 169 0.96 22.40 -4.21
C ARG A 169 1.36 23.41 -5.27
N THR A 170 0.73 24.58 -5.25
CA THR A 170 1.12 25.69 -6.12
C THR A 170 2.56 26.10 -5.81
N VAL A 171 3.31 26.46 -6.85
CA VAL A 171 4.59 27.13 -6.68
C VAL A 171 4.29 28.59 -6.41
N SER A 172 4.23 28.98 -5.13
CA SER A 172 4.21 30.39 -4.78
C SER A 172 5.51 31.03 -5.26
N GLU A 173 5.42 32.07 -6.09
CA GLU A 173 6.56 32.94 -6.37
C GLU A 173 7.11 33.50 -5.04
N PRO A 174 8.44 33.58 -4.88
CA PRO A 174 9.09 34.09 -3.67
C PRO A 174 8.78 35.57 -3.38
#